data_AF-A0A3M7DNU5-F1
#
_entry.id   AF-A0A3M7DNU5-F1
#
_cell.length_a   1.000
_cell.length_b   1.000
_cell.length_c   1.000
_cell.angle_alpha   90.00
_cell.angle_beta   90.00
_cell.angle_gamma   90.00
#
_symmetry.space_group_name_H-M   'P 1'
#
loop_
_entity.id
_entity.type
_entity.pdbx_description
1 polymer ?
#
loop_
_entity_poly.entity_id
_entity_poly.type
_entity_poly.pdbx_seq_one_letter_code
_entity_poly.pdbx_strand_id
1 'polypeptide(L)'
;INNALYISVAAHLANRVPTTTTTSSSSPSSSSSSSKPPETYRAAARSHLRWLRAQNLLTPNGTYVDGLDLSTCTPTGPVFTYNQGVMIGALVEMSRFPTITATFTSTSSVAEDNDHDDEEAASLLSQAETIANGTISSLVDPAGILTETAFAPSFPNLDLVAAQFKGIFVRNLAELSAVRPQREEYREFLARNARSVWEKDRVSGGEDEGLFGAAWQGPVGSVSSAAQGSGLDCLVAAAGVGG
;
A
#
# COMPACT_ATOMS: atom_id res chain seq x y z
N ILE A 1 -7.61 1.41 -9.75
CA ILE A 1 -6.63 0.40 -9.23
C ILE A 1 -5.50 -0.08 -10.16
N ASN A 2 -5.74 -0.52 -11.41
CA ASN A 2 -4.75 -1.32 -12.19
C ASN A 2 -3.32 -0.75 -12.25
N ASN A 3 -3.19 0.58 -12.42
CA ASN A 3 -1.89 1.24 -12.44
C ASN A 3 -1.14 1.15 -11.10
N ALA A 4 -1.85 1.27 -9.97
CA ALA A 4 -1.27 1.14 -8.64
C ALA A 4 -0.71 -0.27 -8.40
N LEU A 5 -1.45 -1.30 -8.82
CA LEU A 5 -0.99 -2.70 -8.74
C LEU A 5 0.26 -2.93 -9.60
N TYR A 6 0.28 -2.38 -10.82
CA TYR A 6 1.46 -2.48 -11.69
C TYR A 6 2.69 -1.82 -11.04
N ILE A 7 2.55 -0.61 -10.49
CA ILE A 7 3.63 0.08 -9.79
C ILE A 7 4.11 -0.75 -8.60
N SER A 8 3.19 -1.25 -7.77
CA SER A 8 3.51 -2.10 -6.61
C SER A 8 4.29 -3.34 -7.02
N VAL A 9 3.82 -4.11 -8.01
CA VAL A 9 4.51 -5.31 -8.49
C VAL A 9 5.90 -4.97 -9.04
N ALA A 10 6.01 -3.91 -9.84
CA ALA A 10 7.29 -3.48 -10.38
C ALA A 10 8.26 -3.06 -9.25
N ALA A 11 7.79 -2.35 -8.23
CA ALA A 11 8.61 -1.98 -7.07
C ALA A 11 9.08 -3.21 -6.28
N HIS A 12 8.20 -4.17 -6.03
CA HIS A 12 8.58 -5.39 -5.32
C HIS A 12 9.56 -6.26 -6.11
N LEU A 13 9.40 -6.37 -7.43
CA LEU A 13 10.32 -7.10 -8.30
C LEU A 13 11.70 -6.41 -8.35
N ALA A 14 11.73 -5.08 -8.40
CA ALA A 14 12.97 -4.30 -8.39
C ALA A 14 13.85 -4.54 -7.14
N ASN A 15 13.24 -4.91 -6.02
CA ASN A 15 13.97 -5.18 -4.77
C ASN A 15 14.25 -6.66 -4.50
N ARG A 16 13.65 -7.58 -5.29
CA ARG A 16 13.70 -9.04 -5.00
C ARG A 16 14.26 -9.91 -6.12
N VAL A 17 14.22 -9.45 -7.36
CA VAL A 17 14.79 -10.23 -8.47
C VAL A 17 16.32 -10.29 -8.32
N PRO A 18 16.95 -11.46 -8.46
CA PRO A 18 18.41 -11.57 -8.36
C PRO A 18 19.11 -10.71 -9.40
N THR A 19 20.22 -10.08 -9.01
CA THR A 19 21.14 -9.46 -9.95
C THR A 19 21.87 -10.57 -10.72
N THR A 20 21.63 -10.67 -12.03
CA THR A 20 22.38 -11.60 -12.88
C THR A 20 23.80 -11.09 -13.04
N THR A 21 24.69 -11.52 -12.14
CA THR A 21 26.13 -11.36 -12.34
C THR A 21 26.56 -12.40 -13.36
N THR A 22 26.73 -11.99 -14.62
CA THR A 22 27.39 -12.81 -15.64
C THR A 22 28.86 -12.97 -15.28
N THR A 23 29.19 -13.86 -14.33
CA THR A 23 30.53 -14.41 -14.21
C THR A 23 30.70 -15.45 -15.30
N SER A 24 31.50 -15.11 -16.30
CA SER A 24 31.92 -15.99 -17.38
C SER A 24 32.78 -17.14 -16.87
N SER A 25 32.13 -18.21 -16.41
CA SER A 25 32.78 -19.52 -16.34
C SER A 25 31.74 -20.65 -16.26
N SER A 26 31.85 -21.56 -17.23
CA SER A 26 31.34 -22.93 -17.30
C SER A 26 29.83 -23.18 -17.52
N SER A 27 29.57 -23.70 -18.74
CA SER A 27 28.57 -24.70 -19.17
C SER A 27 27.07 -24.34 -19.19
N PRO A 28 26.40 -24.48 -20.35
CA PRO A 28 24.96 -24.26 -20.47
C PRO A 28 24.18 -25.54 -20.17
N SER A 29 23.43 -25.56 -19.06
CA SER A 29 22.37 -26.55 -18.86
C SER A 29 21.08 -25.90 -18.35
N SER A 30 20.00 -26.18 -19.09
CA SER A 30 18.56 -26.12 -18.75
C SER A 30 17.88 -24.77 -18.45
N SER A 31 16.88 -24.49 -19.31
CA SER A 31 15.74 -23.56 -19.15
C SER A 31 16.04 -22.13 -18.69
N SER A 32 16.44 -21.27 -19.62
CA SER A 32 16.52 -19.83 -19.39
C SER A 32 15.13 -19.17 -19.44
N SER A 33 14.41 -19.18 -18.32
CA SER A 33 13.56 -18.01 -18.04
C SER A 33 14.51 -16.93 -17.52
N SER A 34 15.06 -16.11 -18.42
CA SER A 34 15.92 -14.99 -17.99
C SER A 34 15.02 -13.94 -17.35
N SER A 35 14.89 -13.96 -16.02
CA SER A 35 14.30 -12.85 -15.28
C SER A 35 14.99 -11.55 -15.71
N LYS A 36 14.20 -10.49 -15.96
CA LYS A 36 14.75 -9.19 -16.32
C LYS A 36 15.58 -8.64 -15.14
N PRO A 37 16.63 -7.84 -15.38
CA PRO A 37 17.41 -7.30 -14.28
C PRO A 37 16.59 -6.28 -13.46
N PRO A 38 16.89 -6.10 -12.16
CA PRO A 38 16.17 -5.19 -11.25
C PRO A 38 15.92 -3.78 -11.80
N GLU A 39 16.87 -3.23 -12.55
CA GLU A 39 16.82 -1.89 -13.14
C GLU A 39 15.63 -1.74 -14.10
N THR A 40 15.25 -2.83 -14.79
CA THR A 40 14.09 -2.83 -15.68
C THR A 40 12.80 -2.58 -14.91
N TYR A 41 12.67 -3.19 -13.73
CA TYR A 41 11.49 -3.02 -12.88
C TYR A 41 11.49 -1.66 -12.18
N ARG A 42 12.65 -1.14 -11.76
CA ARG A 42 12.77 0.24 -11.24
C ARG A 42 12.31 1.27 -12.27
N ALA A 43 12.78 1.14 -13.51
CA ALA A 43 12.38 2.03 -14.60
C ALA A 43 10.88 1.95 -14.88
N ALA A 44 10.30 0.75 -14.84
CA ALA A 44 8.87 0.54 -15.01
C ALA A 44 8.04 1.21 -13.89
N ALA A 45 8.43 1.01 -12.62
CA ALA A 45 7.79 1.62 -11.46
C ALA A 45 7.82 3.15 -11.51
N ARG A 46 9.01 3.74 -11.75
CA ARG A 46 9.20 5.20 -11.89
C ARG A 46 8.37 5.78 -13.04
N SER A 47 8.35 5.11 -14.19
CA SER A 47 7.61 5.58 -15.36
C SER A 47 6.09 5.57 -15.14
N HIS A 48 5.55 4.51 -14.53
CA HIS A 48 4.12 4.42 -14.24
C HIS A 48 3.70 5.37 -13.13
N LEU A 49 4.53 5.57 -12.09
CA LEU A 49 4.27 6.57 -11.06
C LEU A 49 4.23 7.99 -11.65
N ARG A 50 5.17 8.31 -12.55
CA ARG A 50 5.18 9.61 -13.25
C ARG A 50 3.93 9.80 -14.10
N TRP A 51 3.51 8.77 -14.83
CA TRP A 51 2.25 8.82 -15.59
C TRP A 51 1.04 9.02 -14.68
N LEU A 52 0.94 8.26 -13.58
CA LEU A 52 -0.17 8.35 -12.63
C LEU A 52 -0.29 9.75 -12.03
N ARG A 53 0.83 10.34 -11.63
CA ARG A 53 0.91 11.72 -11.12
C ARG A 53 0.41 12.74 -12.15
N ALA A 54 0.64 12.50 -13.45
CA ALA A 54 0.18 13.39 -14.52
C ALA A 54 -1.32 13.28 -14.82
N GLN A 55 -2.03 12.24 -14.34
CA GLN A 55 -3.47 12.07 -14.62
C GLN A 55 -4.39 12.86 -13.66
N ASN A 56 -3.81 13.60 -12.71
CA ASN A 56 -4.54 14.42 -11.74
C ASN A 56 -5.62 13.66 -10.94
N LEU A 57 -5.38 12.36 -10.66
CA LEU A 57 -6.31 11.50 -9.90
C LEU A 57 -6.28 11.74 -8.38
N LEU A 58 -5.38 12.60 -7.90
CA LEU A 58 -5.31 12.98 -6.49
C LEU A 58 -6.41 14.00 -6.18
N THR A 59 -7.16 13.72 -5.12
CA THR A 59 -8.10 14.67 -4.53
C THR A 59 -7.33 15.76 -3.75
N PRO A 60 -7.99 16.87 -3.38
CA PRO A 60 -7.36 17.91 -2.57
C PRO A 60 -6.82 17.43 -1.21
N ASN A 61 -7.35 16.32 -0.66
CA ASN A 61 -6.88 15.75 0.60
C ASN A 61 -5.79 14.68 0.42
N GLY A 62 -5.31 14.46 -0.81
CA GLY A 62 -4.20 13.56 -1.09
C GLY A 62 -4.58 12.10 -1.33
N THR A 63 -5.88 11.77 -1.36
CA THR A 63 -6.35 10.41 -1.72
C THR A 63 -6.54 10.26 -3.23
N TYR A 64 -6.53 9.04 -3.74
CA TYR A 64 -6.81 8.71 -5.14
C TYR A 64 -8.27 8.33 -5.35
N VAL A 65 -8.93 8.95 -6.34
CA VAL A 65 -10.21 8.44 -6.85
C VAL A 65 -10.02 7.16 -7.68
N ASP A 66 -11.06 6.34 -7.78
CA ASP A 66 -10.97 5.00 -8.37
C ASP A 66 -10.76 5.00 -9.89
N GLY A 67 -11.32 5.99 -10.60
CA GLY A 67 -11.44 5.97 -12.05
C GLY A 67 -10.95 7.24 -12.76
N LEU A 68 -10.69 7.05 -14.06
CA LEU A 68 -10.48 8.11 -15.04
C LEU A 68 -11.52 7.92 -16.14
N ASP A 69 -12.31 8.94 -16.44
CA ASP A 69 -13.18 8.92 -17.61
C ASP A 69 -12.31 8.99 -18.87
N LEU A 70 -12.42 7.99 -19.76
CA LEU A 70 -11.56 7.89 -20.94
C LEU A 70 -11.97 8.84 -22.08
N SER A 71 -13.17 9.43 -22.01
CA SER A 71 -13.65 10.39 -22.99
C SER A 71 -13.23 11.82 -22.65
N THR A 72 -13.25 12.17 -21.36
CA THR A 72 -12.91 13.51 -20.87
C THR A 72 -11.52 13.59 -20.26
N CYS A 73 -10.88 12.46 -19.99
CA CYS A 73 -9.64 12.36 -19.22
C CYS A 73 -9.75 13.02 -17.84
N THR A 74 -10.93 12.97 -17.21
CA THR A 74 -11.15 13.56 -15.88
C THR A 74 -11.29 12.49 -14.80
N PRO A 75 -10.79 12.74 -13.58
CA PRO A 75 -10.98 11.86 -12.43
C PRO A 75 -12.47 11.61 -12.17
N THR A 76 -12.84 10.37 -11.87
CA THR A 76 -14.24 9.97 -11.60
C THR A 76 -14.31 8.81 -10.60
N GLY A 77 -15.47 8.63 -9.97
CA GLY A 77 -15.75 7.53 -9.06
C GLY A 77 -15.36 7.78 -7.59
N PRO A 78 -15.64 6.80 -6.72
CA PRO A 78 -15.41 6.90 -5.29
C PRO A 78 -13.92 6.80 -4.92
N VAL A 79 -13.60 7.11 -3.66
CA VAL A 79 -12.29 6.84 -3.05
C VAL A 79 -12.41 5.55 -2.25
N PHE A 80 -11.61 4.53 -2.53
CA PHE A 80 -11.60 3.28 -1.75
C PHE A 80 -10.29 3.11 -1.00
N THR A 81 -10.33 2.47 0.18
CA THR A 81 -9.15 2.35 1.05
C THR A 81 -8.03 1.55 0.38
N TYR A 82 -8.35 0.49 -0.38
CA TYR A 82 -7.35 -0.37 -1.02
C TYR A 82 -6.52 0.37 -2.08
N ASN A 83 -7.13 1.28 -2.85
CA ASN A 83 -6.41 2.12 -3.82
C ASN A 83 -5.33 2.93 -3.10
N GLN A 84 -5.63 3.43 -1.90
CA GLN A 84 -4.71 4.21 -1.09
C GLN A 84 -3.61 3.31 -0.53
N GLY A 85 -4.00 2.17 0.04
CA GLY A 85 -3.08 1.19 0.62
C GLY A 85 -2.05 0.67 -0.37
N VAL A 86 -2.48 0.26 -1.57
CA VAL A 86 -1.57 -0.24 -2.60
C VAL A 86 -0.56 0.83 -3.02
N MET A 87 -0.99 2.09 -3.16
CA MET A 87 -0.07 3.18 -3.49
C MET A 87 0.90 3.51 -2.36
N ILE A 88 0.44 3.53 -1.10
CA ILE A 88 1.32 3.69 0.07
C ILE A 88 2.41 2.62 0.06
N GLY A 89 2.03 1.35 -0.08
CA GLY A 89 2.98 0.23 -0.12
C GLY A 89 3.96 0.32 -1.27
N ALA A 90 3.47 0.68 -2.47
CA ALA A 90 4.32 0.86 -3.63
C ALA A 90 5.36 1.98 -3.41
N LEU A 91 4.97 3.12 -2.83
CA LEU A 91 5.86 4.23 -2.55
C LEU A 91 6.90 3.89 -1.47
N VAL A 92 6.50 3.19 -0.41
CA VAL A 92 7.42 2.65 0.62
C VAL A 92 8.39 1.64 0.02
N GLU A 93 7.94 0.81 -0.92
CA GLU A 93 8.82 -0.17 -1.56
C GLU A 93 9.80 0.51 -2.54
N MET A 94 9.35 1.53 -3.27
CA MET A 94 10.19 2.31 -4.17
C MET A 94 11.25 3.14 -3.44
N SER A 95 10.97 3.62 -2.22
CA SER A 95 11.96 4.38 -1.43
C SER A 95 13.14 3.52 -0.97
N ARG A 96 13.07 2.19 -1.12
CA ARG A 96 14.13 1.23 -0.82
C ARG A 96 15.03 0.94 -2.03
N PHE A 97 14.80 1.57 -3.19
CA PHE A 97 15.63 1.36 -4.37
C PHE A 97 17.09 1.79 -4.10
N PRO A 98 18.09 1.05 -4.63
CA PRO A 98 19.48 1.44 -4.51
C PRO A 98 19.76 2.80 -5.17
N THR A 99 20.51 3.63 -4.46
CA THR A 99 21.20 4.84 -4.94
C THR A 99 22.04 4.50 -6.17
N ILE A 100 22.00 5.34 -7.22
CA ILE A 100 22.75 5.11 -8.48
C ILE A 100 24.25 4.96 -8.20
N THR A 101 24.76 5.63 -7.16
CA THR A 101 26.15 5.59 -6.69
C THR A 101 26.63 4.21 -6.23
N ALA A 102 25.73 3.31 -5.81
CA ALA A 102 26.07 1.95 -5.37
C ALA A 102 26.60 1.04 -6.51
N THR A 103 26.48 1.47 -7.77
CA THR A 103 26.85 0.66 -8.94
C THR A 103 28.21 1.03 -9.55
N PHE A 104 28.85 2.13 -9.10
CA PHE A 104 30.08 2.65 -9.71
C PHE A 104 31.25 2.87 -8.74
N THR A 105 31.25 2.25 -7.55
CA THR A 105 32.41 2.30 -6.64
C THR A 105 33.31 1.07 -6.78
N SER A 106 34.01 1.01 -7.90
CA SER A 106 35.41 0.57 -7.96
C SER A 106 36.09 1.48 -8.97
N THR A 107 37.01 2.32 -8.47
CA THR A 107 37.74 3.38 -9.19
C THR A 107 36.97 4.66 -9.51
N SER A 108 36.81 5.56 -8.54
CA SER A 108 37.33 6.94 -8.63
C SER A 108 36.91 7.78 -7.42
N SER A 109 37.89 8.45 -6.85
CA SER A 109 37.79 9.40 -5.74
C SER A 109 37.29 10.76 -6.24
N VAL A 110 35.98 10.98 -6.23
CA VAL A 110 35.39 12.33 -6.12
C VAL A 110 34.07 12.18 -5.37
N ALA A 111 33.96 12.83 -4.20
CA ALA A 111 32.81 12.73 -3.31
C ALA A 111 31.89 13.92 -3.54
N GLU A 112 31.10 13.92 -4.61
CA GLU A 112 30.07 14.95 -4.88
C GLU A 112 28.94 14.34 -5.72
N ASP A 113 27.91 13.76 -5.08
CA ASP A 113 26.50 13.61 -5.56
C ASP A 113 25.70 12.57 -4.72
N ASN A 114 25.76 12.63 -3.38
CA ASN A 114 24.94 11.77 -2.52
C ASN A 114 23.57 12.38 -2.17
N ASP A 115 23.30 13.64 -2.55
CA ASP A 115 22.11 14.37 -2.07
C ASP A 115 20.83 14.05 -2.86
N HIS A 116 20.92 13.65 -4.14
CA HIS A 116 19.73 13.48 -4.99
C HIS A 116 18.90 12.22 -4.74
N ASP A 117 19.52 11.13 -4.29
CA ASP A 117 18.81 9.86 -4.12
C ASP A 117 18.09 9.77 -2.75
N ASP A 118 18.66 10.37 -1.71
CA ASP A 118 17.99 10.56 -0.41
C ASP A 118 16.77 11.49 -0.56
N GLU A 119 16.85 12.47 -1.48
CA GLU A 119 15.72 13.33 -1.85
C GLU A 119 14.58 12.57 -2.56
N GLU A 120 14.87 11.62 -3.46
CA GLU A 120 13.82 10.81 -4.11
C GLU A 120 13.11 9.93 -3.08
N ALA A 121 13.87 9.22 -2.24
CA ALA A 121 13.31 8.36 -1.21
C ALA A 121 12.45 9.16 -0.21
N ALA A 122 12.94 10.31 0.25
CA ALA A 122 12.19 11.20 1.12
C ALA A 122 10.90 11.70 0.46
N SER A 123 10.96 12.11 -0.80
CA SER A 123 9.80 12.57 -1.58
C SER A 123 8.73 11.48 -1.74
N LEU A 124 9.13 10.24 -2.02
CA LEU A 124 8.23 9.10 -2.12
C LEU A 124 7.51 8.83 -0.79
N LEU A 125 8.25 8.86 0.32
CA LEU A 125 7.68 8.66 1.65
C LEU A 125 6.78 9.82 2.08
N SER A 126 7.12 11.07 1.78
CA SER A 126 6.23 12.23 2.03
C SER A 126 4.92 12.14 1.23
N GLN A 127 4.97 11.61 0.00
CA GLN A 127 3.76 11.33 -0.77
C GLN A 127 2.93 10.20 -0.13
N ALA A 128 3.57 9.13 0.36
CA ALA A 128 2.89 8.05 1.07
C ALA A 128 2.19 8.58 2.33
N GLU A 129 2.86 9.45 3.10
CA GLU A 129 2.27 10.12 4.27
C GLU A 129 1.09 11.01 3.89
N THR A 130 1.17 11.73 2.76
CA THR A 130 0.05 12.55 2.26
C THR A 130 -1.19 11.69 1.98
N ILE A 131 -1.01 10.54 1.31
CA ILE A 131 -2.08 9.60 1.03
C ILE A 131 -2.63 8.99 2.32
N ALA A 132 -1.75 8.59 3.24
CA ALA A 132 -2.13 8.03 4.53
C ALA A 132 -2.95 9.04 5.35
N ASN A 133 -2.48 10.27 5.48
CA ASN A 133 -3.14 11.36 6.20
C ASN A 133 -4.53 11.67 5.61
N GLY A 134 -4.63 11.75 4.28
CA GLY A 134 -5.90 11.91 3.59
C GLY A 134 -6.86 10.78 3.92
N THR A 135 -6.37 9.54 3.88
CA THR A 135 -7.19 8.34 4.14
C THR A 135 -7.70 8.28 5.57
N ILE A 136 -6.81 8.42 6.57
CA ILE A 136 -7.18 8.29 7.99
C ILE A 136 -8.01 9.46 8.50
N SER A 137 -8.11 10.56 7.74
CA SER A 137 -8.96 11.71 8.06
C SER A 137 -10.31 11.71 7.33
N SER A 138 -10.41 11.10 6.15
CA SER A 138 -11.66 11.15 5.35
C SER A 138 -12.40 9.83 5.18
N LEU A 139 -11.74 8.68 5.34
CA LEU A 139 -12.36 7.35 5.21
C LEU A 139 -12.60 6.72 6.59
N VAL A 140 -13.18 7.51 7.50
CA VAL A 140 -13.46 7.10 8.87
C VAL A 140 -14.87 7.50 9.28
N ASP A 141 -15.45 6.75 10.21
CA ASP A 141 -16.66 7.16 10.90
C ASP A 141 -16.35 8.24 11.96
N PRO A 142 -17.37 8.81 12.65
CA PRO A 142 -17.14 9.77 13.73
C PRO A 142 -16.32 9.24 14.92
N ALA A 143 -16.18 7.92 15.07
CA ALA A 143 -15.34 7.29 16.10
C ALA A 143 -13.88 7.07 15.63
N GLY A 144 -13.55 7.45 14.39
CA GLY A 144 -12.22 7.29 13.81
C GLY A 144 -11.92 5.86 13.36
N ILE A 145 -12.96 5.04 13.11
CA ILE A 145 -12.83 3.67 12.61
C ILE A 145 -12.88 3.69 11.08
N LEU A 146 -11.91 3.04 10.45
CA LEU A 146 -11.75 2.96 9.01
C LEU A 146 -13.02 2.40 8.38
N THR A 147 -13.50 3.10 7.36
CA THR A 147 -14.79 2.86 6.72
C THR A 147 -14.61 2.96 5.21
N GLU A 148 -15.11 1.98 4.45
CA GLU A 148 -15.15 2.11 2.99
C GLU A 148 -16.15 3.19 2.57
N THR A 149 -15.87 3.89 1.47
CA THR A 149 -16.87 4.72 0.81
C THR A 149 -18.08 3.88 0.35
N ALA A 150 -17.90 2.55 0.20
CA ALA A 150 -18.98 1.59 0.01
C ALA A 150 -19.94 1.46 1.23
N PHE A 151 -19.66 2.08 2.38
CA PHE A 151 -20.62 2.17 3.50
C PHE A 151 -21.44 3.47 3.46
N ALA A 152 -21.23 4.34 2.48
CA ALA A 152 -22.13 5.47 2.27
C ALA A 152 -23.54 4.95 1.88
N PRO A 153 -24.62 5.66 2.24
CA PRO A 153 -26.00 5.29 1.84
C PRO A 153 -26.18 5.08 0.32
N SER A 154 -25.27 5.64 -0.48
CA SER A 154 -25.18 5.49 -1.93
C SER A 154 -24.64 4.13 -2.43
N PHE A 155 -24.11 3.26 -1.55
CA PHE A 155 -23.54 1.96 -1.92
C PHE A 155 -23.95 0.84 -0.93
N PRO A 156 -25.26 0.55 -0.76
CA PRO A 156 -25.78 -0.23 0.37
C PRO A 156 -25.33 -1.70 0.46
N ASN A 157 -24.61 -2.22 -0.52
CA ASN A 157 -24.16 -3.61 -0.55
C ASN A 157 -22.64 -3.66 -0.46
N LEU A 158 -22.13 -4.05 0.71
CA LEU A 158 -20.80 -4.62 0.80
C LEU A 158 -20.78 -5.90 -0.04
N ASP A 159 -20.22 -5.81 -1.24
CA ASP A 159 -19.83 -7.03 -1.92
C ASP A 159 -18.64 -7.67 -1.18
N LEU A 160 -18.40 -8.95 -1.44
CA LEU A 160 -17.27 -9.69 -0.84
C LEU A 160 -15.92 -9.01 -1.12
N VAL A 161 -15.84 -8.21 -2.18
CA VAL A 161 -14.61 -7.54 -2.62
C VAL A 161 -14.30 -6.36 -1.70
N ALA A 162 -15.29 -5.51 -1.41
CA ALA A 162 -15.14 -4.36 -0.51
C ALA A 162 -14.80 -4.74 0.93
N ALA A 163 -15.21 -5.93 1.38
CA ALA A 163 -14.87 -6.43 2.72
C ALA A 163 -13.35 -6.56 2.95
N GLN A 164 -12.58 -6.86 1.89
CA GLN A 164 -11.12 -7.06 1.97
C GLN A 164 -10.32 -5.75 1.95
N PHE A 165 -10.89 -4.66 1.45
CA PHE A 165 -10.15 -3.43 1.10
C PHE A 165 -9.42 -2.79 2.27
N LYS A 166 -10.09 -2.69 3.43
CA LYS A 166 -9.50 -2.15 4.65
C LYS A 166 -8.24 -2.90 5.09
N GLY A 167 -8.24 -4.23 5.01
CA GLY A 167 -7.07 -5.07 5.28
C GLY A 167 -5.85 -4.69 4.43
N ILE A 168 -6.08 -4.46 3.13
CA ILE A 168 -5.02 -4.01 2.20
C ILE A 168 -4.46 -2.65 2.64
N PHE A 169 -5.33 -1.71 3.06
CA PHE A 169 -4.88 -0.42 3.57
C PHE A 169 -4.02 -0.56 4.83
N VAL A 170 -4.53 -1.20 5.88
CA VAL A 170 -3.84 -1.26 7.18
C VAL A 170 -2.51 -1.99 7.13
N ARG A 171 -2.37 -3.03 6.30
CA ARG A 171 -1.10 -3.72 6.09
C ARG A 171 -0.04 -2.78 5.50
N ASN A 172 -0.40 -1.96 4.51
CA ASN A 172 0.55 -1.02 3.91
C ASN A 172 0.78 0.23 4.78
N LEU A 173 -0.20 0.62 5.59
CA LEU A 173 0.00 1.66 6.60
C LEU A 173 1.01 1.22 7.67
N ALA A 174 1.01 -0.07 8.07
CA ALA A 174 2.02 -0.61 8.98
C ALA A 174 3.43 -0.55 8.38
N GLU A 175 3.60 -0.88 7.09
CA GLU A 175 4.89 -0.72 6.39
C GLU A 175 5.37 0.74 6.39
N LEU A 176 4.47 1.70 6.14
CA LEU A 176 4.81 3.12 6.21
C LEU A 176 5.18 3.53 7.66
N SER A 177 4.41 3.09 8.64
CA SER A 177 4.67 3.37 10.06
C SER A 177 6.03 2.85 10.50
N ALA A 178 6.46 1.68 10.01
CA ALA A 178 7.77 1.11 10.33
C ALA A 178 8.94 1.96 9.81
N VAL A 179 8.80 2.62 8.66
CA VAL A 179 9.83 3.51 8.08
C VAL A 179 9.67 4.98 8.48
N ARG A 180 8.57 5.32 9.17
CA ARG A 180 8.26 6.66 9.71
C ARG A 180 7.80 6.56 11.18
N PRO A 181 8.64 6.03 12.09
CA PRO A 181 8.23 5.78 13.48
C PRO A 181 7.88 7.04 14.27
N GLN A 182 8.28 8.23 13.80
CA GLN A 182 7.94 9.52 14.40
C GLN A 182 6.46 9.90 14.16
N ARG A 183 5.77 9.22 13.24
CA ARG A 183 4.35 9.44 12.93
C ARG A 183 3.49 8.52 13.80
N GLU A 184 3.43 8.83 15.08
CA GLU A 184 2.73 8.03 16.08
C GLU A 184 1.23 7.87 15.77
N GLU A 185 0.63 8.81 15.05
CA GLU A 185 -0.78 8.77 14.66
C GLU A 185 -1.13 7.54 13.81
N TYR A 186 -0.17 6.99 13.06
CA TYR A 186 -0.40 5.76 12.27
C TYR A 186 -0.53 4.54 13.19
N ARG A 187 0.34 4.45 14.20
CA ARG A 187 0.27 3.39 15.22
C ARG A 187 -1.03 3.49 16.02
N GLU A 188 -1.39 4.69 16.46
CA GLU A 188 -2.65 4.92 17.18
C GLU A 188 -3.87 4.56 16.33
N PHE A 189 -3.84 4.89 15.04
CA PHE A 189 -4.91 4.54 14.11
C PHE A 189 -5.07 3.02 13.97
N LEU A 190 -3.96 2.30 13.78
CA LEU A 190 -3.95 0.83 13.69
C LEU A 190 -4.47 0.19 14.98
N ALA A 191 -4.00 0.63 16.15
CA ALA A 191 -4.44 0.13 17.45
C ALA A 191 -5.93 0.39 17.71
N ARG A 192 -6.44 1.59 17.35
CA ARG A 192 -7.86 1.94 17.49
C ARG A 192 -8.76 1.03 16.66
N ASN A 193 -8.38 0.79 15.40
CA ASN A 193 -9.13 -0.09 14.51
C ASN A 193 -9.06 -1.55 14.97
N ALA A 194 -7.88 -2.04 15.38
CA ALA A 194 -7.72 -3.40 15.91
C ALA A 194 -8.58 -3.65 17.15
N ARG A 195 -8.64 -2.67 18.07
CA ARG A 195 -9.55 -2.73 19.23
C ARG A 195 -11.01 -2.83 18.81
N SER A 196 -11.44 -2.00 17.86
CA SER A 196 -12.82 -2.01 17.37
C SER A 196 -13.18 -3.34 16.71
N VAL A 197 -12.27 -3.90 15.88
CA VAL A 197 -12.44 -5.23 15.29
C VAL A 197 -12.61 -6.29 16.38
N TRP A 198 -11.75 -6.28 17.40
CA TRP A 198 -11.77 -7.28 18.46
C TRP A 198 -13.00 -7.22 19.37
N GLU A 199 -13.41 -6.00 19.73
CA GLU A 199 -14.46 -5.75 20.73
C GLU A 199 -15.85 -5.65 20.12
N LYS A 200 -15.98 -5.21 18.86
CA LYS A 200 -17.27 -4.85 18.26
C LYS A 200 -17.62 -5.63 17.00
N ASP A 201 -16.63 -6.05 16.22
CA ASP A 201 -16.83 -6.75 14.96
C ASP A 201 -16.37 -8.21 15.02
N ARG A 202 -16.46 -8.83 16.20
CA ARG A 202 -16.16 -10.25 16.43
C ARG A 202 -17.37 -10.99 16.99
N VAL A 203 -17.70 -12.14 16.41
CA VAL A 203 -18.78 -13.01 16.89
C VAL A 203 -18.43 -13.58 18.26
N SER A 204 -19.34 -13.45 19.23
CA SER A 204 -19.10 -13.73 20.66
C SER A 204 -19.57 -15.10 21.16
N GLY A 205 -19.88 -16.04 20.27
CA GLY A 205 -20.21 -17.42 20.63
C GLY A 205 -20.88 -18.20 19.49
N GLY A 206 -21.13 -19.49 19.70
CA GLY A 206 -21.75 -20.38 18.71
C GLY A 206 -20.74 -20.98 17.73
N GLU A 207 -21.23 -21.56 16.63
CA GLU A 207 -20.39 -22.23 15.62
C GLU A 207 -19.45 -21.26 14.88
N ASP A 208 -19.83 -19.98 14.81
CA ASP A 208 -19.08 -18.91 14.16
C ASP A 208 -18.24 -18.06 15.15
N GLU A 209 -18.03 -18.53 16.39
CA GLU A 209 -17.27 -17.79 17.40
C GLU A 209 -15.89 -17.34 16.89
N GLY A 210 -15.57 -16.06 17.10
CA GLY A 210 -14.29 -15.49 16.71
C GLY A 210 -14.19 -15.06 15.24
N LEU A 211 -15.21 -15.31 14.42
CA LEU A 211 -15.27 -14.73 13.08
C LEU A 211 -15.52 -13.22 13.14
N PHE A 212 -14.91 -12.51 12.18
CA PHE A 212 -15.00 -11.07 12.02
C PHE A 212 -15.95 -10.71 10.87
N GLY A 213 -16.65 -9.59 11.05
CA GLY A 213 -17.44 -8.97 10.00
C GLY A 213 -16.62 -8.03 9.10
N ALA A 214 -17.33 -7.41 8.16
CA ALA A 214 -16.75 -6.40 7.28
C ALA A 214 -16.82 -4.99 7.87
N ALA A 215 -17.70 -4.75 8.85
CA ALA A 215 -17.97 -3.42 9.40
C ALA A 215 -17.30 -3.29 10.76
N TRP A 216 -16.06 -2.78 10.80
CA TRP A 216 -15.24 -2.73 12.02
C TRP A 216 -15.83 -1.88 13.15
N GLN A 217 -16.89 -1.10 12.86
CA GLN A 217 -17.68 -0.39 13.86
C GLN A 217 -18.52 -1.34 14.75
N GLY A 218 -18.86 -2.51 14.20
CA GLY A 218 -19.79 -3.47 14.80
C GLY A 218 -21.24 -2.96 14.88
N PRO A 219 -22.16 -3.80 15.41
CA PRO A 219 -21.96 -5.23 15.67
C PRO A 219 -21.75 -6.03 14.36
N VAL A 220 -21.29 -7.27 14.47
CA VAL A 220 -21.09 -8.15 13.31
C VAL A 220 -22.38 -8.26 12.50
N GLY A 221 -22.32 -7.87 11.23
CA GLY A 221 -23.41 -8.02 10.27
C GLY A 221 -23.36 -9.36 9.55
N SER A 222 -22.46 -9.49 8.58
CA SER A 222 -22.19 -10.72 7.85
C SER A 222 -20.70 -11.09 7.90
N VAL A 223 -20.43 -12.38 7.93
CA VAL A 223 -19.08 -12.95 7.92
C VAL A 223 -18.74 -13.45 6.52
N SER A 224 -17.45 -13.38 6.18
CA SER A 224 -16.91 -13.96 4.95
C SER A 224 -15.41 -14.17 5.10
N SER A 225 -14.80 -14.97 4.22
CA SER A 225 -13.34 -15.13 4.21
C SER A 225 -12.61 -13.81 3.96
N ALA A 226 -13.16 -12.93 3.13
CA ALA A 226 -12.63 -11.60 2.86
C ALA A 226 -12.70 -10.69 4.10
N ALA A 227 -13.83 -10.68 4.80
CA ALA A 227 -14.00 -9.97 6.06
C ALA A 227 -13.01 -10.49 7.13
N GLN A 228 -12.90 -11.81 7.27
CA GLN A 228 -11.98 -12.45 8.20
C GLN A 228 -10.53 -12.08 7.91
N GLY A 229 -10.10 -12.18 6.65
CA GLY A 229 -8.75 -11.79 6.24
C GLY A 229 -8.45 -10.33 6.54
N SER A 230 -9.41 -9.45 6.23
CA SER A 230 -9.32 -8.01 6.51
C SER A 230 -9.18 -7.70 8.00
N GLY A 231 -9.98 -8.34 8.86
CA GLY A 231 -9.88 -8.19 10.31
C GLY A 231 -8.55 -8.70 10.87
N LEU A 232 -8.08 -9.86 10.40
CA LEU A 232 -6.78 -10.41 10.77
C LEU A 232 -5.62 -9.51 10.35
N ASP A 233 -5.65 -8.96 9.14
CA ASP A 233 -4.66 -7.97 8.66
C ASP A 233 -4.59 -6.77 9.63
N CYS A 234 -5.73 -6.30 10.14
CA CYS A 234 -5.76 -5.19 11.10
C CYS A 234 -5.11 -5.54 12.44
N LEU A 235 -5.39 -6.73 12.98
CA LEU A 235 -4.79 -7.19 14.24
C LEU A 235 -3.28 -7.39 14.10
N VAL A 236 -2.82 -7.99 12.99
CA VAL A 236 -1.40 -8.20 12.70
C VAL A 236 -0.68 -6.86 12.48
N ALA A 237 -1.30 -5.94 11.73
CA ALA A 237 -0.75 -4.61 11.49
C ALA A 237 -0.53 -3.84 12.80
N ALA A 238 -1.52 -3.83 13.70
CA ALA A 238 -1.41 -3.17 15.01
C ALA A 238 -0.31 -3.79 15.87
N ALA A 239 -0.27 -5.12 15.97
CA ALA A 239 0.76 -5.83 16.72
C ALA A 239 2.18 -5.54 16.18
N GLY A 240 2.33 -5.47 14.84
CA GLY A 240 3.60 -5.22 14.18
C GLY A 240 4.20 -3.83 14.44
N VAL A 241 3.37 -2.84 14.78
CA VAL A 241 3.81 -1.47 15.12
C VAL A 241 3.84 -1.20 16.63
N GLY A 242 3.67 -2.24 17.48
CA GLY A 242 3.68 -2.11 18.93
C GLY A 242 2.46 -1.39 19.51
N GLY A 243 1.29 -1.58 18.89
CA GLY A 243 0.00 -1.05 19.33
C GLY A 243 -0.92 -2.11 19.94
#